data_AF-A0A838YY16-F1
#
_entry.id   AF-A0A838YY16-F1
#
_cell.length_a   1.000
_cell.length_b   1.000
_cell.length_c   1.000
_cell.angle_alpha   90.00
_cell.angle_beta   90.00
_cell.angle_gamma   90.00
#
_symmetry.space_group_name_H-M   'P 1'
#
loop_
_entity.id
_entity.type
_entity.pdbx_description
1 polymer ?
#
loop_
_entity_poly.entity_id
_entity_poly.type
_entity_poly.pdbx_seq_one_letter_code
_entity_poly.pdbx_strand_id
1 'polypeptide(L)'
;MAEYKKVKVEAGKSGWGGPLEIQPTDERKYIVCITGGGIHPVAQKIADLTGAEAFDGFKSSPEGSFKAMACAVIDCGGTARIGVYPMKGVPTIDIHDTTPAGPLAQFIKEENFVSGVSEDQVTEA
;
A
#
# COMPACT_ATOMS: atom_id res chain seq x y z
N MET A 1 0.62 -16.66 -18.27
CA MET A 1 0.48 -16.34 -16.83
C MET A 1 1.40 -15.17 -16.58
N ALA A 2 0.88 -14.06 -16.04
CA ALA A 2 1.74 -12.93 -15.72
C ALA A 2 2.68 -13.36 -14.59
N GLU A 3 3.98 -13.22 -14.79
CA GLU A 3 4.99 -13.58 -13.80
C GLU A 3 5.10 -12.42 -12.81
N TYR A 4 4.23 -12.42 -11.78
CA TYR A 4 4.26 -11.37 -10.76
C TYR A 4 5.43 -11.60 -9.82
N LYS A 5 6.23 -10.54 -9.62
CA LYS A 5 7.34 -10.56 -8.67
C LYS A 5 6.86 -10.10 -7.30
N LYS A 6 7.59 -10.53 -6.27
CA LYS A 6 7.38 -10.07 -4.91
C LYS A 6 8.26 -8.85 -4.67
N VAL A 7 7.71 -7.84 -3.99
CA VAL A 7 8.47 -6.70 -3.49
C VAL A 7 8.37 -6.62 -1.98
N LYS A 8 9.43 -6.10 -1.39
CA LYS A 8 9.53 -5.77 0.02
C LYS A 8 9.45 -4.25 0.17
N VAL A 9 8.58 -3.81 1.07
CA VAL A 9 8.40 -2.40 1.41
C VAL A 9 8.72 -2.21 2.88
N GLU A 10 9.75 -1.42 3.17
CA GLU A 10 10.20 -1.14 4.53
C GLU A 10 9.75 0.25 4.99
N ALA A 11 9.63 0.45 6.30
CA ALA A 11 9.34 1.78 6.83
C ALA A 11 10.51 2.74 6.54
N GLY A 12 10.19 4.01 6.30
CA GLY A 12 11.20 5.06 6.21
C GLY A 12 11.86 5.34 7.55
N LYS A 13 12.89 6.21 7.55
CA LYS A 13 13.64 6.61 8.75
C LYS A 13 12.76 7.09 9.92
N SER A 14 11.63 7.70 9.63
CA SER A 14 10.65 8.19 10.62
C SER A 14 9.28 7.52 10.48
N GLY A 15 9.23 6.45 9.68
CA GLY A 15 8.05 5.62 9.49
C GLY A 15 7.85 4.59 10.60
N TRP A 16 6.75 3.87 10.51
CA TRP A 16 6.32 2.85 11.47
C TRP A 16 5.79 1.62 10.72
N GLY A 17 6.02 0.44 11.28
CA GLY A 17 5.53 -0.83 10.72
C GLY A 17 6.49 -1.47 9.71
N GLY A 18 5.98 -2.44 8.96
CA GLY A 18 6.75 -3.24 8.01
C GLY A 18 7.79 -4.18 8.66
N PRO A 19 8.55 -4.92 7.84
CA PRO A 19 8.51 -4.90 6.37
C PRO A 19 7.25 -5.60 5.80
N LEU A 20 6.63 -5.00 4.79
CA LEU A 20 5.51 -5.60 4.06
C LEU A 20 6.01 -6.30 2.80
N GLU A 21 5.59 -7.55 2.62
CA GLU A 21 5.83 -8.30 1.39
C GLU A 21 4.58 -8.25 0.51
N ILE A 22 4.66 -7.52 -0.59
CA ILE A 22 3.57 -7.43 -1.57
C ILE A 22 3.86 -8.39 -2.72
N GLN A 23 3.01 -9.40 -2.84
CA GLN A 23 3.03 -10.33 -3.97
C GLN A 23 1.68 -10.29 -4.68
N PRO A 24 1.60 -9.56 -5.80
CA PRO A 24 0.42 -9.54 -6.65
C PRO A 24 0.15 -10.91 -7.27
N THR A 25 -1.12 -11.15 -7.59
CA THR A 25 -1.59 -12.34 -8.30
C THR A 25 -2.64 -11.93 -9.31
N ASP A 26 -3.05 -12.83 -10.20
CA ASP A 26 -4.11 -12.53 -11.19
C ASP A 26 -5.42 -12.03 -10.55
N GLU A 27 -5.72 -12.48 -9.33
CA GLU A 27 -6.89 -12.04 -8.56
C GLU A 27 -6.69 -10.69 -7.87
N ARG A 28 -5.44 -10.31 -7.54
CA ARG A 28 -5.10 -9.06 -6.84
C ARG A 28 -3.91 -8.36 -7.47
N LYS A 29 -4.09 -7.92 -8.71
CA LYS A 29 -3.04 -7.29 -9.54
C LYS A 29 -3.04 -5.77 -9.49
N TYR A 30 -3.89 -5.13 -8.68
CA TYR A 30 -3.99 -3.68 -8.66
C TYR A 30 -3.25 -3.09 -7.46
N ILE A 31 -2.33 -2.17 -7.74
CA ILE A 31 -1.65 -1.33 -6.76
C ILE A 31 -2.43 -0.03 -6.67
N VAL A 32 -3.22 0.14 -5.61
CA VAL A 32 -4.18 1.24 -5.54
C VAL A 32 -3.52 2.46 -4.91
N CYS A 33 -3.49 3.57 -5.62
CA CYS A 33 -2.96 4.83 -5.13
C CYS A 33 -4.09 5.77 -4.70
N ILE A 34 -4.09 6.21 -3.44
CA ILE A 34 -5.06 7.12 -2.83
C ILE A 34 -4.31 8.30 -2.19
N THR A 35 -3.64 9.09 -3.01
CA THR A 35 -2.78 10.23 -2.61
C THR A 35 -3.36 11.58 -3.06
N GLY A 36 -4.70 11.68 -3.17
CA GLY A 36 -5.37 12.91 -3.60
C GLY A 36 -5.50 13.10 -5.12
N GLY A 37 -5.01 12.15 -5.92
CA GLY A 37 -5.27 12.05 -7.36
C GLY A 37 -3.99 11.81 -8.17
N GLY A 38 -4.09 10.92 -9.17
CA GLY A 38 -2.94 10.44 -9.93
C GLY A 38 -2.23 9.26 -9.26
N ILE A 39 -1.16 8.78 -9.90
CA ILE A 39 -0.35 7.66 -9.41
C ILE A 39 0.92 8.21 -8.78
N HIS A 40 1.09 7.98 -7.48
CA HIS A 40 2.30 8.35 -6.75
C HIS A 40 3.50 7.50 -7.22
N PRO A 41 4.73 8.05 -7.29
CA PRO A 41 5.91 7.29 -7.73
C PRO A 41 6.16 6.01 -6.93
N VAL A 42 5.85 6.00 -5.63
CA VAL A 42 5.91 4.77 -4.80
C VAL A 42 4.98 3.68 -5.34
N ALA A 43 3.72 4.03 -5.66
CA ALA A 43 2.76 3.07 -6.21
C ALA A 43 3.18 2.59 -7.60
N GLN A 44 3.66 3.51 -8.44
CA GLN A 44 4.18 3.21 -9.77
C GLN A 44 5.39 2.26 -9.68
N LYS A 45 6.35 2.54 -8.80
CA LYS A 45 7.53 1.70 -8.58
C LYS A 45 7.16 0.30 -8.12
N ILE A 46 6.21 0.16 -7.19
CA ILE A 46 5.70 -1.15 -6.77
C ILE A 46 5.08 -1.89 -7.96
N ALA A 47 4.25 -1.21 -8.76
CA ALA A 47 3.63 -1.79 -9.95
C ALA A 47 4.69 -2.26 -10.97
N ASP A 48 5.67 -1.42 -11.28
CA ASP A 48 6.75 -1.73 -12.23
C ASP A 48 7.62 -2.90 -11.77
N LEU A 49 7.96 -2.96 -10.48
CA LEU A 49 8.78 -4.04 -9.93
C LEU A 49 8.00 -5.35 -9.84
N THR A 50 6.72 -5.30 -9.44
CA THR A 50 5.90 -6.50 -9.28
C THR A 50 5.28 -7.01 -10.58
N GLY A 51 5.19 -6.17 -11.61
CA GLY A 51 4.40 -6.44 -12.82
C GLY A 51 2.88 -6.24 -12.62
N ALA A 52 2.48 -5.60 -11.53
CA ALA A 52 1.09 -5.24 -11.25
C ALA A 52 0.67 -3.94 -11.97
N GLU A 53 -0.61 -3.60 -11.91
CA GLU A 53 -1.16 -2.39 -12.52
C GLU A 53 -1.41 -1.32 -11.45
N ALA A 54 -0.77 -0.16 -11.58
CA ALA A 54 -1.05 0.98 -10.71
C ALA A 54 -2.40 1.62 -11.08
N PHE A 55 -3.29 1.75 -10.09
CA PHE A 55 -4.65 2.22 -10.26
C PHE A 55 -4.93 3.42 -9.36
N ASP A 56 -5.52 4.48 -9.91
CA ASP A 56 -5.94 5.66 -9.14
C ASP A 56 -7.21 5.34 -8.35
N GLY A 57 -7.01 4.94 -7.08
CA GLY A 57 -8.04 4.60 -6.12
C GLY A 57 -8.80 5.80 -5.55
N PHE A 58 -8.33 7.02 -5.82
CA PHE A 58 -9.00 8.22 -5.37
C PHE A 58 -10.24 8.51 -6.23
N LYS A 59 -10.18 8.17 -7.53
CA LYS A 59 -11.29 8.38 -8.47
C LYS A 59 -12.27 7.21 -8.55
N SER A 60 -11.79 5.99 -8.36
CA SER A 60 -12.61 4.78 -8.48
C SER A 60 -12.02 3.64 -7.65
N SER A 61 -12.71 2.51 -7.57
CA SER A 61 -12.19 1.29 -6.94
C SER A 61 -11.94 0.22 -8.00
N PRO A 62 -10.77 -0.46 -8.00
CA PRO A 62 -10.52 -1.56 -8.92
C PRO A 62 -11.54 -2.68 -8.69
N GLU A 63 -12.21 -3.08 -9.76
CA GLU A 63 -13.22 -4.15 -9.79
C GLU A 63 -14.32 -4.04 -8.71
N GLY A 64 -14.54 -2.84 -8.15
CA GLY A 64 -15.51 -2.58 -7.08
C GLY A 64 -15.23 -3.32 -5.76
N SER A 65 -14.05 -3.94 -5.58
CA SER A 65 -13.74 -4.79 -4.43
C SER A 65 -12.31 -4.62 -3.93
N PHE A 66 -12.15 -4.49 -2.61
CA PHE A 66 -10.84 -4.44 -1.93
C PHE A 66 -10.01 -5.73 -2.14
N LYS A 67 -10.65 -6.84 -2.47
CA LYS A 67 -9.98 -8.12 -2.74
C LYS A 67 -9.09 -8.11 -3.98
N ALA A 68 -9.37 -7.24 -4.96
CA ALA A 68 -8.56 -7.11 -6.16
C ALA A 68 -7.29 -6.27 -5.93
N MET A 69 -7.14 -5.68 -4.75
CA MET A 69 -6.00 -4.82 -4.41
C MET A 69 -4.86 -5.66 -3.84
N ALA A 70 -3.68 -5.57 -4.45
CA ALA A 70 -2.47 -6.16 -3.89
C ALA A 70 -1.99 -5.34 -2.68
N CYS A 71 -2.00 -4.01 -2.81
CA CYS A 71 -1.77 -3.07 -1.72
C CYS A 71 -2.42 -1.71 -2.02
N ALA A 72 -2.55 -0.91 -0.97
CA ALA A 72 -3.05 0.45 -1.03
C ALA A 72 -1.94 1.42 -0.60
N VAL A 73 -1.55 2.33 -1.49
CA VAL A 73 -0.64 3.44 -1.21
C VAL A 73 -1.46 4.68 -0.90
N ILE A 74 -1.32 5.23 0.30
CA ILE A 74 -2.10 6.37 0.77
C ILE A 74 -1.19 7.54 1.12
N ASP A 75 -1.71 8.76 1.02
CA ASP A 75 -1.19 9.91 1.78
C ASP A 75 -2.22 10.23 2.85
N CYS A 76 -1.89 9.91 4.09
CA CYS A 76 -2.80 10.19 5.18
C CYS A 76 -2.07 10.19 6.52
N GLY A 77 -1.47 11.31 6.91
CA GLY A 77 -0.74 11.47 8.17
C GLY A 77 -1.56 11.31 9.48
N GLY A 78 -2.20 10.15 9.70
CA GLY A 78 -2.83 9.78 10.97
C GLY A 78 -4.36 9.84 11.02
N THR A 79 -5.07 10.01 9.90
CA THR A 79 -6.56 10.07 9.89
C THR A 79 -7.21 8.75 9.45
N ALA A 80 -8.55 8.66 9.44
CA ALA A 80 -9.31 7.40 9.29
C ALA A 80 -8.87 6.43 8.18
N ARG A 81 -8.28 6.92 7.07
CA ARG A 81 -7.86 6.12 5.92
C ARG A 81 -6.76 5.10 6.26
N ILE A 82 -5.87 5.39 7.21
CA ILE A 82 -4.80 4.45 7.61
C ILE A 82 -5.33 3.16 8.24
N GLY A 83 -6.57 3.18 8.78
CA GLY A 83 -7.17 2.03 9.47
C GLY A 83 -8.21 1.26 8.66
N VAL A 84 -8.83 1.86 7.64
CA VAL A 84 -9.90 1.21 6.87
C VAL A 84 -9.37 0.06 6.02
N TYR A 85 -8.24 0.26 5.33
CA TYR A 85 -7.66 -0.77 4.45
C TYR A 85 -7.09 -1.97 5.22
N PRO A 86 -6.31 -1.78 6.31
CA PRO A 86 -5.87 -2.91 7.14
C PRO A 86 -7.04 -3.68 7.75
N MET A 87 -8.10 -3.00 8.18
CA MET A 87 -9.34 -3.63 8.67
C MET A 87 -10.03 -4.48 7.59
N LYS A 88 -9.88 -4.12 6.31
CA LYS A 88 -10.38 -4.91 5.17
C LYS A 88 -9.40 -5.98 4.69
N GLY A 89 -8.24 -6.13 5.34
CA GLY A 89 -7.21 -7.10 4.98
C GLY A 89 -6.35 -6.68 3.78
N VAL A 90 -6.32 -5.39 3.44
CA VAL A 90 -5.49 -4.86 2.37
C VAL A 90 -4.19 -4.29 2.95
N PRO A 91 -3.01 -4.77 2.51
CA PRO A 91 -1.74 -4.19 2.90
C PRO A 91 -1.68 -2.71 2.56
N THR A 92 -1.30 -1.87 3.52
CA THR A 92 -1.40 -0.42 3.41
C THR A 92 -0.04 0.23 3.60
N ILE A 93 0.29 1.13 2.68
CA ILE A 93 1.57 1.82 2.59
C ILE A 93 1.28 3.31 2.68
N ASP A 94 1.73 3.96 3.74
CA ASP A 94 1.64 5.41 3.88
C ASP A 94 2.95 6.06 3.47
N ILE A 95 2.87 7.07 2.60
CA ILE A 95 4.04 7.87 2.21
C ILE A 95 4.41 8.89 3.29
N HIS A 96 3.48 9.23 4.18
CA HIS A 96 3.75 10.09 5.32
C HIS A 96 4.32 9.30 6.50
N ASP A 97 5.25 9.93 7.22
CA ASP A 97 5.75 9.46 8.51
C ASP A 97 4.64 9.55 9.56
N THR A 98 3.85 8.49 9.71
CA THR A 98 2.77 8.43 10.68
C THR A 98 2.83 7.17 11.53
N THR A 99 2.46 7.31 12.78
CA THR A 99 2.24 6.17 13.69
C THR A 99 0.74 5.87 13.75
N PRO A 100 0.33 4.60 13.90
CA PRO A 100 -1.07 4.25 14.09
C PRO A 100 -1.67 4.99 15.28
N ALA A 101 -2.75 5.73 15.03
CA ALA A 101 -3.45 6.50 16.05
C ALA A 101 -4.98 6.39 15.89
N GLY A 102 -5.70 6.55 17.01
CA GLY A 102 -7.16 6.55 17.04
C GLY A 102 -7.80 5.16 17.14
N PRO A 103 -9.14 5.08 17.04
CA PRO A 103 -9.90 3.86 17.34
C PRO A 103 -9.63 2.70 16.37
N LEU A 104 -9.15 2.99 15.16
CA LEU A 104 -8.83 1.98 14.16
C LEU A 104 -7.40 1.44 14.27
N ALA A 105 -6.56 2.02 15.14
CA ALA A 105 -5.17 1.59 15.31
C ALA A 105 -5.04 0.11 15.71
N GLN A 106 -6.05 -0.46 16.37
CA GLN A 106 -6.11 -1.89 16.72
C GLN A 106 -6.08 -2.84 15.51
N PHE A 107 -6.46 -2.35 14.32
CA PHE A 107 -6.42 -3.14 13.07
C PHE A 107 -5.12 -2.92 12.29
N ILE A 108 -4.36 -1.90 12.65
CA ILE A 108 -3.10 -1.52 12.01
C ILE A 108 -1.97 -2.24 12.73
N LYS A 109 -1.27 -3.10 12.00
CA LYS A 109 -0.21 -3.96 12.53
C LYS A 109 1.02 -3.84 11.65
N GLU A 110 2.18 -4.15 12.20
CA GLU A 110 3.45 -4.14 11.47
C GLU A 110 3.44 -5.10 10.26
N GLU A 111 2.63 -6.17 10.34
CA GLU A 111 2.43 -7.15 9.26
C GLU A 111 1.53 -6.68 8.10
N ASN A 112 0.75 -5.60 8.28
CA ASN A 112 -0.22 -5.14 7.28
C ASN A 112 -0.14 -3.64 6.96
N PHE A 113 0.69 -2.89 7.68
CA PHE A 113 0.85 -1.46 7.53
C PHE A 113 2.32 -1.05 7.65
N VAL A 114 2.71 -0.10 6.81
CA VAL A 114 4.02 0.53 6.81
C VAL A 114 3.86 2.00 6.46
N SER A 115 4.63 2.88 7.10
CA SER A 115 4.57 4.33 6.85
C SER A 115 5.95 4.94 6.60
N GLY A 116 5.97 6.21 6.20
CA GLY A 116 7.19 6.92 5.81
C GLY A 116 7.83 6.36 4.54
N VAL A 117 7.06 5.68 3.69
CA VAL A 117 7.62 4.94 2.56
C VAL A 117 7.91 5.89 1.41
N SER A 118 9.17 5.87 0.97
CA SER A 118 9.64 6.53 -0.24
C SER A 118 10.12 5.50 -1.25
N GLU A 119 10.46 5.93 -2.46
CA GLU A 119 10.96 5.04 -3.51
C GLU A 119 12.17 4.23 -3.05
N ASP A 120 13.06 4.80 -2.22
CA ASP A 120 14.23 4.12 -1.67
C ASP A 120 13.91 2.90 -0.81
N GLN A 121 12.72 2.85 -0.20
CA GLN A 121 12.32 1.75 0.68
C GLN A 121 11.55 0.63 -0.02
N VAL A 122 11.41 0.72 -1.34
CA VAL A 122 10.77 -0.30 -2.17
C VAL A 122 11.85 -1.07 -2.92
N THR A 123 12.00 -2.36 -2.59
CA THR A 123 12.99 -3.26 -3.20
C THR A 123 12.32 -4.54 -3.69
N GLU A 124 12.89 -5.19 -4.70
CA GLU A 124 12.51 -6.57 -5.05
C GLU A 124 12.89 -7.51 -3.90
N ALA A 125 12.02 -8.49 -3.60
CA ALA A 125 12.19 -9.47 -2.52
C ALA A 125 12.74 -10.80 -3.05
#